data_AF-A0A2E2U931-F1
#
_entry.id   AF-A0A2E2U931-F1
#
_cell.length_a   1.000
_cell.length_b   1.000
_cell.length_c   1.000
_cell.angle_alpha   90.00
_cell.angle_beta   90.00
_cell.angle_gamma   90.00
#
_symmetry.space_group_name_H-M   'P 1'
#
loop_
_entity.id
_entity.type
_entity.pdbx_description
1 polymer ?
#
loop_
_entity_poly.entity_id
_entity_poly.type
_entity_poly.pdbx_seq_one_letter_code
_entity_poly.pdbx_strand_id
1 'polypeptide(L)'
;MKLLVMVFLVYSPLVFSFGGRSRKQETPERSFETESRIQCVNPIREQSSPAISSLANNLQEVQSHEACRPLEIGETRVTEGQALNGVAQNYSITKTGSNRFEAGFTLNFIPNEQNPQAKPNMENKVRECFQGMRNVGASDDMGRIVDFKMYTPAEARSLPENIRPPTVDITLNDDMEPNAGNYKSNFDCATIVHEVMHLMGLHDEYHNMRRADLVKRDPVTNQELERIDYVTVSRMNNEERTALLENDDYERIYHYNDCRAIIDAQTLMKNHRSFFPQTMPQFFRCKCENEGCISKFMSLPAEKRNLIQKSQFLLTSIDNFREYCSVSESNITSRFISINDDSVRDNQTITNLSFQGDQFSFTNTDFGFSEPDIRFKRTRRQYQCRCTEGETDCDVLRQTLSRIAERGVFSQQVATCTYPSTHVEMNNVSAESLGQLNPQNEFIIVNDSPGRIPMFRNAYVEKMIYPRCQSRAPKYEACTQYSYLRAGADCSSRPSYCGNSSWIDDIQ
;
A
#
# COMPACT_ATOMS: atom_id res chain seq x y z
N MET A 1 51.55 -19.71 -5.74
CA MET A 1 52.56 -19.07 -4.88
C MET A 1 53.12 -17.84 -5.59
N LYS A 2 52.55 -16.66 -5.29
CA LYS A 2 53.10 -15.31 -5.50
C LYS A 2 52.03 -14.34 -4.99
N LEU A 3 52.13 -14.02 -3.69
CA LEU A 3 51.31 -13.05 -2.98
C LEU A 3 52.00 -11.69 -3.15
N LEU A 4 51.30 -10.69 -3.67
CA LEU A 4 51.74 -9.30 -3.64
C LEU A 4 50.93 -8.60 -2.55
N VAL A 5 51.61 -8.22 -1.47
CA VAL A 5 51.05 -7.46 -0.35
C VAL A 5 51.33 -5.98 -0.62
N MET A 6 50.27 -5.19 -0.85
CA MET A 6 50.34 -3.74 -0.87
C MET A 6 49.99 -3.19 0.51
N VAL A 7 50.92 -2.45 1.08
CA VAL A 7 50.81 -1.69 2.32
C VAL A 7 50.25 -0.31 1.98
N PHE A 8 49.13 0.09 2.60
CA PHE A 8 48.67 1.48 2.60
C PHE A 8 48.75 2.05 4.01
N LEU A 9 49.46 3.17 4.11
CA LEU A 9 49.63 4.02 5.27
C LEU A 9 48.31 4.72 5.62
N VAL A 10 47.87 4.57 6.86
CA VAL A 10 46.73 5.30 7.44
C VAL A 10 47.25 6.61 8.03
N TYR A 11 46.77 7.74 7.50
CA TYR A 11 46.91 9.06 8.10
C TYR A 11 45.70 9.33 9.01
N SER A 12 45.96 9.47 10.32
CA SER A 12 45.01 10.03 11.28
C SER A 12 45.03 11.56 11.24
N PRO A 13 43.88 12.25 11.28
CA PRO A 13 43.82 13.62 11.75
C PRO A 13 43.48 13.69 13.24
N LEU A 14 44.27 14.50 13.93
CA LEU A 14 44.19 14.88 15.33
C LEU A 14 42.85 15.53 15.69
N VAL A 15 42.34 15.11 16.85
CA VAL A 15 41.28 15.75 17.63
C VAL A 15 41.83 17.04 18.23
N PHE A 16 41.25 18.19 17.88
CA PHE A 16 41.42 19.43 18.63
C PHE A 16 40.17 19.68 19.48
N SER A 17 40.35 19.56 20.79
CA SER A 17 39.40 20.01 21.81
C SER A 17 39.69 21.48 22.13
N PHE A 18 38.71 22.37 21.93
CA PHE A 18 38.72 23.71 22.48
C PHE A 18 37.52 23.88 23.41
N GLY A 19 37.80 23.85 24.70
CA GLY A 19 36.92 24.39 25.73
C GLY A 19 36.96 25.91 25.70
N GLY A 20 35.78 26.54 25.66
CA GLY A 20 35.62 27.99 25.68
C GLY A 20 34.45 28.39 26.57
N ARG A 21 34.77 29.01 27.70
CA ARG A 21 33.89 29.47 28.78
C ARG A 21 32.78 30.41 28.29
N SER A 22 31.58 30.17 28.81
CA SER A 22 30.45 31.11 28.80
C SER A 22 30.77 32.35 29.63
N ARG A 23 30.67 33.54 29.02
CA ARG A 23 30.73 34.84 29.71
C ARG A 23 29.45 35.59 29.36
N LYS A 24 28.55 35.72 30.33
CA LYS A 24 27.42 36.67 30.28
C LYS A 24 28.02 38.08 30.22
N GLN A 25 27.64 38.84 29.20
CA GLN A 25 27.93 40.26 29.11
C GLN A 25 26.59 40.99 28.97
N GLU A 26 26.24 41.73 30.01
CA GLU A 26 25.14 42.67 30.05
C GLU A 26 25.42 43.79 29.05
N THR A 27 24.49 44.04 28.13
CA THR A 27 24.50 45.19 27.24
C THR A 27 23.76 46.37 27.89
N PRO A 28 24.34 47.58 27.89
CA PRO A 28 23.68 48.78 28.39
C PRO A 28 22.67 49.33 27.38
N GLU A 29 21.55 49.84 27.89
CA GLU A 29 20.60 50.68 27.16
C GLU A 29 21.32 51.89 26.56
N ARG A 30 21.34 51.99 25.23
CA ARG A 30 21.70 53.20 24.49
C ARG A 30 20.50 53.63 23.67
N SER A 31 19.90 54.74 24.11
CA SER A 31 18.98 55.57 23.34
C SER A 31 19.66 56.01 22.03
N PHE A 32 19.14 55.56 20.89
CA PHE A 32 19.47 56.12 19.59
C PHE A 32 18.37 57.08 19.16
N GLU A 33 18.74 58.35 19.11
CA GLU A 33 18.02 59.42 18.44
C GLU A 33 17.99 59.19 16.92
N THR A 34 16.81 59.43 16.35
CA THR A 34 16.51 59.89 14.98
C THR A 34 17.64 59.90 13.94
N GLU A 35 17.66 58.89 13.06
CA GLU A 35 18.23 59.03 11.71
C GLU A 35 17.32 58.37 10.64
N SER A 36 16.98 59.18 9.64
CA SER A 36 16.47 58.88 8.29
C SER A 36 15.52 57.69 8.09
N ARG A 37 14.23 58.01 7.85
CA ARG A 37 13.28 57.14 7.15
C ARG A 37 13.81 56.83 5.75
N ILE A 38 14.38 55.65 5.56
CA ILE A 38 14.52 55.04 4.24
C ILE A 38 13.08 54.79 3.75
N GLN A 39 12.64 55.57 2.77
CA GLN A 39 11.40 55.25 2.05
C GLN A 39 11.65 53.94 1.32
N CYS A 40 10.92 52.89 1.72
CA CYS A 40 10.81 51.67 0.93
C CYS A 40 10.25 52.08 -0.44
N VAL A 41 11.10 52.08 -1.46
CA VAL A 41 10.66 52.21 -2.85
C VAL A 41 9.84 50.96 -3.12
N ASN A 42 8.53 51.13 -3.32
CA ASN A 42 7.69 50.05 -3.84
C ASN A 42 8.39 49.51 -5.09
N PRO A 43 8.77 48.22 -5.16
CA PRO A 43 9.33 47.67 -6.38
C PRO A 43 8.34 47.99 -7.48
N ILE A 44 8.80 48.76 -8.46
CA ILE A 44 8.05 49.06 -9.67
C ILE A 44 7.59 47.70 -10.17
N ARG A 45 6.28 47.49 -10.16
CA ARG A 45 5.63 46.31 -10.71
C ARG A 45 5.93 46.37 -12.19
N GLU A 46 7.09 45.85 -12.60
CA GLU A 46 7.47 45.71 -13.99
C GLU A 46 6.32 44.97 -14.65
N GLN A 47 5.56 45.70 -15.45
CA GLN A 47 4.57 45.10 -16.31
C GLN A 47 5.37 44.16 -17.21
N SER A 48 5.28 42.87 -16.93
CA SER A 48 5.88 41.83 -17.75
C SER A 48 5.51 42.15 -19.20
N SER A 49 6.52 42.49 -20.01
CA SER A 49 6.30 42.85 -21.41
C SER A 49 5.42 41.77 -22.05
N PRO A 50 4.42 42.14 -22.87
CA PRO A 50 3.59 41.16 -23.59
C PRO A 50 4.40 40.08 -24.32
N ALA A 51 5.63 40.40 -24.73
CA ALA A 51 6.58 39.46 -25.32
C ALA A 51 7.03 38.34 -24.36
N ILE A 52 7.26 38.66 -23.07
CA ILE A 52 7.67 37.67 -22.05
C ILE A 52 6.49 36.73 -21.75
N SER A 53 5.28 37.28 -21.60
CA SER A 53 4.07 36.46 -21.41
C SER A 53 3.79 35.56 -22.61
N SER A 54 3.95 36.06 -23.84
CA SER A 54 3.80 35.28 -25.07
C SER A 54 4.84 34.15 -25.16
N LEU A 55 6.11 34.42 -24.85
CA LEU A 55 7.16 33.39 -24.83
C LEU A 55 6.88 32.32 -23.76
N ALA A 56 6.43 32.71 -22.57
CA ALA A 56 6.07 31.78 -21.51
C ALA A 56 4.91 30.86 -21.94
N ASN A 57 3.88 31.41 -22.59
CA ASN A 57 2.76 30.63 -23.12
C ASN A 57 3.22 29.65 -24.21
N ASN A 58 4.05 30.09 -25.16
CA ASN A 58 4.58 29.22 -26.21
C ASN A 58 5.46 28.08 -25.64
N LEU A 59 6.28 28.37 -24.62
CA LEU A 59 7.07 27.34 -23.95
C LEU A 59 6.18 26.33 -23.21
N GLN A 60 5.12 26.80 -22.57
CA GLN A 60 4.14 25.93 -21.93
C GLN A 60 3.40 25.06 -22.95
N GLU A 61 3.05 25.61 -24.13
CA GLU A 61 2.45 24.84 -25.22
C GLU A 61 3.38 23.75 -25.74
N VAL A 62 4.66 24.08 -25.99
CA VAL A 62 5.67 23.09 -26.44
C VAL A 62 5.84 21.99 -25.39
N GLN A 63 5.97 22.34 -24.11
CA GLN A 63 6.06 21.36 -23.02
C GLN A 63 4.82 20.48 -22.95
N SER A 64 3.62 21.05 -23.15
CA SER A 64 2.37 20.28 -23.17
C SER A 64 2.33 19.32 -24.36
N HIS A 65 2.83 19.75 -25.53
CA HIS A 65 2.86 18.92 -26.73
C HIS A 65 3.84 17.75 -26.59
N GLU A 66 5.04 17.98 -26.03
CA GLU A 66 6.02 16.92 -25.76
C GLU A 66 5.51 15.92 -24.71
N ALA A 67 4.82 16.40 -23.68
CA ALA A 67 4.17 15.56 -22.67
C ALA A 67 3.08 14.64 -23.27
N CYS A 68 2.35 15.12 -24.29
CA CYS A 68 1.25 14.40 -24.92
C CYS A 68 1.66 13.44 -26.05
N ARG A 69 2.90 13.52 -26.54
CA ARG A 69 3.38 12.68 -27.65
C ARG A 69 3.56 11.22 -27.19
N PRO A 70 3.17 10.21 -27.99
CA PRO A 70 3.51 8.82 -27.70
C PRO A 70 5.03 8.60 -27.67
N LEU A 71 5.50 7.75 -26.75
CA LEU A 71 6.88 7.30 -26.73
C LEU A 71 7.15 6.27 -27.83
N GLU A 72 8.29 6.40 -28.49
CA GLU A 72 8.85 5.34 -29.34
C GLU A 72 9.55 4.27 -28.50
N ILE A 73 9.73 3.06 -29.05
CA ILE A 73 10.43 1.98 -28.32
C ILE A 73 11.89 2.39 -28.08
N GLY A 74 12.32 2.30 -26.82
CA GLY A 74 13.63 2.75 -26.34
C GLY A 74 13.65 4.22 -25.92
N GLU A 75 12.58 4.98 -26.19
CA GLU A 75 12.49 6.37 -25.78
C GLU A 75 12.12 6.48 -24.28
N THR A 76 12.79 7.42 -23.59
CA THR A 76 12.53 7.75 -22.20
C THR A 76 12.03 9.18 -22.09
N ARG A 77 11.01 9.39 -21.24
CA ARG A 77 10.57 10.71 -20.79
C ARG A 77 10.90 10.86 -19.31
N VAL A 78 11.56 11.95 -18.94
CA VAL A 78 11.80 12.34 -17.54
C VAL A 78 10.77 13.38 -17.13
N THR A 79 10.17 13.21 -15.96
CA THR A 79 9.20 14.15 -15.39
C THR A 79 9.65 14.54 -13.98
N GLU A 80 9.65 15.85 -13.72
CA GLU A 80 10.02 16.42 -12.43
C GLU A 80 9.10 17.57 -12.05
N GLY A 81 8.63 17.59 -10.80
CA GLY A 81 7.87 18.68 -10.20
C GLY A 81 6.41 18.31 -9.94
N GLN A 82 5.58 19.28 -9.54
CA GLN A 82 4.17 19.03 -9.28
C GLN A 82 3.37 18.87 -10.58
N ALA A 83 2.39 17.97 -10.58
CA ALA A 83 1.29 17.99 -11.52
C ALA A 83 0.38 19.20 -11.24
N LEU A 84 -0.51 19.51 -12.18
CA LEU A 84 -1.45 20.64 -12.10
C LEU A 84 -2.36 20.60 -10.85
N ASN A 85 -2.48 19.43 -10.21
CA ASN A 85 -3.30 19.17 -9.02
C ASN A 85 -2.49 18.98 -7.74
N GLY A 86 -1.19 19.33 -7.73
CA GLY A 86 -0.37 19.39 -6.51
C GLY A 86 0.32 18.08 -6.11
N VAL A 87 0.08 16.97 -6.81
CA VAL A 87 0.81 15.72 -6.61
C VAL A 87 2.14 15.76 -7.35
N ALA A 88 3.21 15.34 -6.69
CA ALA A 88 4.53 15.28 -7.32
C ALA A 88 4.56 14.24 -8.46
N GLN A 89 5.26 14.58 -9.54
CA GLN A 89 5.59 13.68 -10.64
C GLN A 89 7.12 13.67 -10.78
N ASN A 90 7.77 12.72 -10.12
CA ASN A 90 9.23 12.63 -10.02
C ASN A 90 9.70 11.23 -10.43
N TYR A 91 9.73 10.96 -11.73
CA TYR A 91 10.11 9.67 -12.30
C TYR A 91 10.57 9.82 -13.74
N SER A 92 11.17 8.77 -14.30
CA SER A 92 11.29 8.61 -15.74
C SER A 92 10.46 7.42 -16.22
N ILE A 93 9.99 7.44 -17.46
CA ILE A 93 9.28 6.31 -18.06
C ILE A 93 9.83 6.01 -19.44
N THR A 94 10.20 4.74 -19.66
CA THR A 94 10.78 4.26 -20.90
C THR A 94 9.84 3.24 -21.54
N LYS A 95 9.58 3.36 -22.85
CA LYS A 95 8.83 2.33 -23.57
C LYS A 95 9.77 1.20 -23.98
N THR A 96 9.67 0.04 -23.32
CA THR A 96 10.58 -1.10 -23.53
C THR A 96 10.05 -2.13 -24.52
N GLY A 97 8.77 -2.04 -24.90
CA GLY A 97 8.13 -2.86 -25.92
C GLY A 97 6.87 -2.21 -26.48
N SER A 98 6.10 -2.92 -27.31
CA SER A 98 4.86 -2.38 -27.90
C SER A 98 3.86 -1.92 -26.83
N ASN A 99 3.64 -2.76 -25.80
CA ASN A 99 2.73 -2.53 -24.67
C ASN A 99 3.46 -2.63 -23.32
N ARG A 100 4.77 -2.37 -23.27
CA ARG A 100 5.56 -2.50 -22.04
C ARG A 100 6.33 -1.23 -21.76
N PHE A 101 6.27 -0.79 -20.51
CA PHE A 101 6.90 0.42 -20.01
C PHE A 101 7.72 0.10 -18.74
N GLU A 102 8.81 0.80 -18.53
CA GLU A 102 9.62 0.76 -17.30
C GLU A 102 9.64 2.16 -16.68
N ALA A 103 9.05 2.30 -15.49
CA ALA A 103 9.07 3.51 -14.69
C ALA A 103 10.27 3.47 -13.72
N GLY A 104 11.19 4.42 -13.88
CA GLY A 104 12.39 4.58 -13.07
C GLY A 104 12.22 5.63 -11.97
N PHE A 105 12.68 5.32 -10.76
CA PHE A 105 12.62 6.21 -9.60
C PHE A 105 13.99 6.30 -8.94
N THR A 106 14.48 7.51 -8.67
CA THR A 106 15.70 7.71 -7.86
C THR A 106 15.26 7.98 -6.42
N LEU A 107 15.26 6.95 -5.58
CA LEU A 107 14.79 7.07 -4.19
C LEU A 107 15.98 7.19 -3.25
N ASN A 108 16.04 8.27 -2.48
CA ASN A 108 17.05 8.49 -1.46
C ASN A 108 16.43 8.34 -0.07
N PHE A 109 16.62 7.16 0.53
CA PHE A 109 16.17 6.96 1.90
C PHE A 109 17.13 7.64 2.88
N ILE A 110 16.57 8.48 3.74
CA ILE A 110 17.24 9.19 4.82
C ILE A 110 16.90 8.46 6.13
N PRO A 111 17.80 7.62 6.67
CA PRO A 111 17.53 6.86 7.87
C PRO A 111 17.47 7.79 9.09
N ASN A 112 16.68 7.39 10.09
CA ASN A 112 16.81 7.98 11.41
C ASN A 112 18.18 7.63 12.03
N GLU A 113 18.79 8.55 12.79
CA GLU A 113 20.16 8.39 13.32
C GLU A 113 20.32 7.14 14.19
N GLN A 114 19.24 6.70 14.86
CA GLN A 114 19.24 5.53 15.74
C GLN A 114 19.20 4.20 14.97
N ASN A 115 18.88 4.20 13.67
CA ASN A 115 18.80 2.98 12.86
C ASN A 115 19.40 3.16 11.46
N PRO A 116 20.74 3.22 11.32
CA PRO A 116 21.40 3.37 10.03
C PRO A 116 21.15 2.19 9.07
N GLN A 117 20.79 1.01 9.58
CA GLN A 117 20.45 -0.16 8.76
C GLN A 117 19.06 -0.04 8.09
N ALA A 118 18.22 0.90 8.53
CA ALA A 118 16.91 1.12 7.92
C ALA A 118 17.01 1.46 6.43
N LYS A 119 18.05 2.22 6.01
CA LYS A 119 18.27 2.59 4.61
C LYS A 119 18.50 1.37 3.70
N PRO A 120 19.58 0.57 3.87
CA PRO A 120 19.82 -0.57 3.00
C PRO A 120 18.67 -1.60 3.06
N ASN A 121 18.02 -1.76 4.22
CA ASN A 121 16.87 -2.65 4.34
C ASN A 121 15.68 -2.16 3.49
N MET A 122 15.35 -0.87 3.54
CA MET A 122 14.26 -0.31 2.74
C MET A 122 14.60 -0.30 1.24
N GLU A 123 15.85 0.02 0.87
CA GLU A 123 16.32 -0.05 -0.51
C GLU A 123 16.15 -1.45 -1.10
N ASN A 124 16.57 -2.48 -0.37
CA ASN A 124 16.40 -3.87 -0.78
C ASN A 124 14.92 -4.24 -0.87
N LYS A 125 14.13 -3.88 0.15
CA LYS A 125 12.68 -4.18 0.18
C LYS A 125 11.95 -3.59 -1.02
N VAL A 126 12.21 -2.33 -1.36
CA VAL A 126 11.59 -1.67 -2.52
C VAL A 126 11.98 -2.36 -3.83
N ARG A 127 13.28 -2.68 -4.02
CA ARG A 127 13.74 -3.42 -5.21
C ARG A 127 13.04 -4.76 -5.35
N GLU A 128 12.89 -5.46 -4.24
CA GLU A 128 12.26 -6.77 -4.23
C GLU A 128 10.75 -6.67 -4.52
N CYS A 129 10.04 -5.69 -3.95
CA CYS A 129 8.63 -5.42 -4.29
C CYS A 129 8.46 -5.15 -5.78
N PHE A 130 9.34 -4.31 -6.37
CA PHE A 130 9.32 -4.00 -7.79
C PHE A 130 9.65 -5.20 -8.67
N GLN A 131 10.61 -6.04 -8.27
CA GLN A 131 10.92 -7.28 -8.96
C GLN A 131 9.73 -8.25 -8.93
N GLY A 132 9.03 -8.33 -7.80
CA GLY A 132 7.76 -9.06 -7.67
C GLY A 132 6.76 -8.59 -8.72
N MET A 133 6.49 -7.29 -8.81
CA MET A 133 5.57 -6.70 -9.81
C MET A 133 5.98 -7.03 -11.25
N ARG A 134 7.28 -6.95 -11.54
CA ARG A 134 7.83 -7.25 -12.86
C ARG A 134 7.61 -8.72 -13.26
N ASN A 135 7.77 -9.64 -12.32
CA ASN A 135 7.59 -11.07 -12.57
C ASN A 135 6.14 -11.42 -12.96
N VAL A 136 5.17 -10.66 -12.47
CA VAL A 136 3.75 -10.93 -12.71
C VAL A 136 3.21 -10.21 -13.95
N GLY A 137 3.90 -9.16 -14.38
CA GLY A 137 3.45 -8.29 -15.47
C GLY A 137 2.27 -7.41 -15.02
N ALA A 138 2.50 -6.58 -14.01
CA ALA A 138 1.52 -5.60 -13.52
C ALA A 138 0.96 -4.78 -14.69
N SER A 139 -0.32 -5.00 -15.00
CA SER A 139 -0.97 -4.49 -16.21
C SER A 139 -2.31 -3.84 -15.92
N ASP A 140 -2.83 -3.12 -16.91
CA ASP A 140 -4.22 -2.67 -17.00
C ASP A 140 -5.10 -3.59 -17.86
N ASP A 141 -6.38 -3.26 -17.97
CA ASP A 141 -7.36 -4.02 -18.79
C ASP A 141 -7.01 -3.99 -20.30
N MET A 142 -6.21 -3.03 -20.75
CA MET A 142 -5.70 -2.96 -22.14
C MET A 142 -4.46 -3.82 -22.37
N GLY A 143 -3.95 -4.51 -21.34
CA GLY A 143 -2.76 -5.36 -21.42
C GLY A 143 -1.45 -4.57 -21.50
N ARG A 144 -1.46 -3.28 -21.13
CA ARG A 144 -0.24 -2.47 -21.01
C ARG A 144 0.42 -2.80 -19.68
N ILE A 145 1.70 -3.16 -19.73
CA ILE A 145 2.49 -3.54 -18.56
C ILE A 145 3.37 -2.37 -18.14
N VAL A 146 3.38 -2.05 -16.85
CA VAL A 146 4.29 -1.04 -16.27
C VAL A 146 5.16 -1.72 -15.21
N ASP A 147 6.44 -1.89 -15.51
CA ASP A 147 7.44 -2.36 -14.57
C ASP A 147 8.00 -1.17 -13.77
N PHE A 148 8.27 -1.36 -12.48
CA PHE A 148 8.92 -0.35 -11.66
C PHE A 148 10.40 -0.68 -11.47
N LYS A 149 11.23 0.36 -11.36
CA LYS A 149 12.67 0.23 -11.14
C LYS A 149 13.17 1.32 -10.21
N MET A 150 13.93 0.91 -9.20
CA MET A 150 14.56 1.83 -8.26
C MET A 150 16.03 2.01 -8.59
N TYR A 151 16.49 3.26 -8.49
CA TYR A 151 17.88 3.67 -8.50
C TYR A 151 18.23 4.30 -7.15
N THR A 152 19.41 4.00 -6.62
CA THR A 152 20.02 4.85 -5.60
C THR A 152 20.52 6.16 -6.23
N PRO A 153 20.76 7.23 -5.46
CA PRO A 153 21.37 8.45 -6.00
C PRO A 153 22.74 8.23 -6.66
N ALA A 154 23.50 7.22 -6.21
CA ALA A 154 24.77 6.86 -6.84
C ALA A 154 24.56 6.22 -8.22
N GLU A 155 23.63 5.29 -8.35
CA GLU A 155 23.28 4.66 -9.62
C GLU A 155 22.69 5.65 -10.61
N ALA A 156 21.76 6.51 -10.18
CA ALA A 156 21.13 7.50 -11.04
C ALA A 156 22.15 8.50 -11.64
N ARG A 157 23.18 8.88 -10.88
CA ARG A 157 24.27 9.75 -11.38
C ARG A 157 25.05 9.15 -12.54
N SER A 158 25.03 7.82 -12.70
CA SER A 158 25.66 7.15 -13.85
C SER A 158 24.81 7.17 -15.13
N LEU A 159 23.52 7.51 -15.02
CA LEU A 159 22.62 7.63 -16.16
C LEU A 159 22.83 8.97 -16.89
N PRO A 160 22.68 9.02 -18.23
CA PRO A 160 22.52 10.27 -18.97
C PRO A 160 21.40 11.14 -18.40
N GLU A 161 21.60 12.46 -18.38
CA GLU A 161 20.66 13.42 -17.78
C GLU A 161 19.25 13.32 -18.36
N ASN A 162 19.15 13.11 -19.69
CA ASN A 162 17.87 13.00 -20.40
C ASN A 162 17.07 11.72 -20.11
N ILE A 163 17.62 10.76 -19.37
CA ILE A 163 16.90 9.55 -18.93
C ILE A 163 16.91 9.36 -17.41
N ARG A 164 17.62 10.23 -16.68
CA ARG A 164 17.84 10.14 -15.23
C ARG A 164 16.56 10.57 -14.50
N PRO A 165 15.93 9.70 -13.69
CA PRO A 165 14.82 10.12 -12.85
C PRO A 165 15.26 11.14 -11.80
N PRO A 166 14.42 12.13 -11.44
CA PRO A 166 14.70 13.05 -10.34
C PRO A 166 14.84 12.30 -9.01
N THR A 167 15.67 12.84 -8.11
CA THR A 167 15.84 12.29 -6.76
C THR A 167 14.66 12.67 -5.89
N VAL A 168 14.08 11.67 -5.22
CA VAL A 168 13.05 11.86 -4.19
C VAL A 168 13.65 11.44 -2.85
N ASP A 169 13.73 12.39 -1.93
CA ASP A 169 14.15 12.13 -0.56
C ASP A 169 12.97 11.55 0.23
N ILE A 170 13.21 10.39 0.85
CA ILE A 170 12.22 9.70 1.69
C ILE A 170 12.80 9.55 3.09
N THR A 171 12.16 10.18 4.07
CA THR A 171 12.56 10.04 5.47
C THR A 171 12.08 8.68 6.00
N LEU A 172 12.93 7.96 6.73
CA LEU A 172 12.54 6.73 7.43
C LEU A 172 12.23 7.05 8.89
N ASN A 173 10.95 7.21 9.22
CA ASN A 173 10.52 7.57 10.57
C ASN A 173 9.23 6.84 10.97
N ASP A 174 9.36 5.97 11.98
CA ASP A 174 8.26 5.14 12.50
C ASP A 174 7.24 5.93 13.34
N ASP A 175 7.65 7.08 13.88
CA ASP A 175 6.84 7.96 14.73
C ASP A 175 6.02 8.97 13.92
N MET A 176 6.38 9.20 12.64
CA MET A 176 5.69 10.14 11.77
C MET A 176 4.56 9.47 10.97
N GLU A 177 3.63 10.30 10.49
CA GLU A 177 2.55 9.84 9.63
C GLU A 177 3.11 9.31 8.30
N PRO A 178 2.71 8.10 7.88
CA PRO A 178 3.17 7.51 6.62
C PRO A 178 2.65 8.26 5.40
N ASN A 179 3.52 8.56 4.43
CA ASN A 179 3.20 9.16 3.13
C ASN A 179 4.37 9.02 2.12
N ALA A 180 4.21 9.54 0.91
CA ALA A 180 5.19 9.43 -0.17
C ALA A 180 6.59 10.00 0.12
N GLY A 181 6.71 10.91 1.10
CA GLY A 181 8.00 11.46 1.58
C GLY A 181 8.45 10.91 2.94
N ASN A 182 7.64 10.08 3.60
CA ASN A 182 7.94 9.52 4.92
C ASN A 182 7.49 8.06 5.03
N TYR A 183 8.45 7.14 5.05
CA TYR A 183 8.19 5.71 5.13
C TYR A 183 8.44 5.20 6.54
N LYS A 184 7.59 4.28 6.99
CA LYS A 184 7.90 3.46 8.16
C LYS A 184 8.78 2.30 7.77
N SER A 185 9.66 1.87 8.67
CA SER A 185 10.57 0.75 8.49
C SER A 185 9.84 -0.56 8.15
N ASN A 186 8.58 -0.69 8.57
CA ASN A 186 7.73 -1.86 8.39
C ASN A 186 6.74 -1.77 7.21
N PHE A 187 6.80 -0.77 6.33
CA PHE A 187 5.90 -0.69 5.16
C PHE A 187 5.88 -1.99 4.35
N ASP A 188 4.72 -2.58 4.12
CA ASP A 188 4.57 -3.70 3.21
C ASP A 188 4.70 -3.27 1.74
N CYS A 189 4.83 -4.24 0.82
CA CYS A 189 4.93 -3.93 -0.61
C CYS A 189 3.71 -3.20 -1.15
N ALA A 190 2.51 -3.49 -0.63
CA ALA A 190 1.29 -2.82 -1.07
C ALA A 190 1.35 -1.32 -0.79
N THR A 191 1.83 -0.95 0.41
CA THR A 191 2.03 0.44 0.84
C THR A 191 3.14 1.10 0.03
N ILE A 192 4.30 0.44 -0.15
CA ILE A 192 5.41 0.97 -0.97
C ILE A 192 4.94 1.30 -2.38
N VAL A 193 4.22 0.39 -3.01
CA VAL A 193 3.71 0.57 -4.39
C VAL A 193 2.68 1.70 -4.46
N HIS A 194 1.78 1.79 -3.47
CA HIS A 194 0.84 2.89 -3.35
C HIS A 194 1.53 4.25 -3.24
N GLU A 195 2.53 4.37 -2.36
CA GLU A 195 3.27 5.63 -2.20
C GLU A 195 4.10 6.00 -3.45
N VAL A 196 4.66 5.01 -4.14
CA VAL A 196 5.37 5.22 -5.42
C VAL A 196 4.41 5.67 -6.53
N MET A 197 3.17 5.17 -6.54
CA MET A 197 2.14 5.61 -7.49
C MET A 197 1.80 7.09 -7.32
N HIS A 198 1.88 7.64 -6.10
CA HIS A 198 1.80 9.10 -5.91
C HIS A 198 2.93 9.85 -6.61
N LEU A 199 4.16 9.33 -6.63
CA LEU A 199 5.28 9.93 -7.37
C LEU A 199 5.07 9.94 -8.90
N MET A 200 4.06 9.21 -9.40
CA MET A 200 3.64 9.23 -10.80
C MET A 200 2.47 10.19 -11.07
N GLY A 201 1.95 10.87 -10.05
CA GLY A 201 0.80 11.77 -10.14
C GLY A 201 -0.55 11.11 -9.88
N LEU A 202 -0.57 9.90 -9.30
CA LEU A 202 -1.82 9.25 -8.91
C LEU A 202 -2.33 9.74 -7.56
N HIS A 203 -3.65 9.74 -7.40
CA HIS A 203 -4.32 10.32 -6.24
C HIS A 203 -4.96 9.23 -5.39
N ASP A 204 -5.05 9.46 -4.08
CA ASP A 204 -5.86 8.62 -3.20
C ASP A 204 -7.33 8.63 -3.63
N GLU A 205 -7.96 7.46 -3.56
CA GLU A 205 -9.37 7.24 -3.90
C GLU A 205 -10.20 6.85 -2.67
N TYR A 206 -9.79 7.35 -1.52
CA TYR A 206 -10.49 7.19 -0.24
C TYR A 206 -10.64 8.53 0.48
N HIS A 207 -11.69 8.64 1.29
CA HIS A 207 -11.88 9.78 2.18
C HIS A 207 -10.71 9.85 3.15
N ASN A 208 -10.07 11.02 3.26
CA ASN A 208 -9.05 11.23 4.28
C ASN A 208 -9.72 11.42 5.65
N MET A 209 -10.14 10.31 6.26
CA MET A 209 -10.82 10.32 7.55
C MET A 209 -9.89 10.73 8.71
N ARG A 210 -8.58 10.91 8.46
CA ARG A 210 -7.60 11.20 9.51
C ARG A 210 -7.62 12.64 9.99
N ARG A 211 -8.26 13.55 9.25
CA ARG A 211 -8.34 14.98 9.59
C ARG A 211 -9.80 15.43 9.57
N ALA A 212 -10.61 14.88 10.46
CA ALA A 212 -11.98 15.31 10.66
C ALA A 212 -12.17 15.88 12.07
N ASP A 213 -12.90 16.98 12.16
CA ASP A 213 -13.55 17.35 13.41
C ASP A 213 -14.74 16.42 13.65
N LEU A 214 -15.05 16.20 14.92
CA LEU A 214 -16.25 15.51 15.34
C LEU A 214 -17.16 16.53 15.99
N VAL A 215 -18.35 16.72 15.42
CA VAL A 215 -19.28 17.77 15.81
C VAL A 215 -20.58 17.17 16.26
N LYS A 216 -20.93 17.38 17.52
CA LYS A 216 -22.23 17.03 18.07
C LYS A 216 -23.19 18.20 17.88
N ARG A 217 -24.35 17.93 17.27
CA ARG A 217 -25.39 18.94 17.03
C ARG A 217 -26.66 18.57 17.78
N ASP A 218 -27.40 19.59 18.20
CA ASP A 218 -28.75 19.42 18.72
C ASP A 218 -29.67 18.94 17.58
N PRO A 219 -30.38 17.81 17.73
CA PRO A 219 -31.14 17.21 16.64
C PRO A 219 -32.38 18.03 16.22
N VAL A 220 -32.85 18.96 17.05
CA VAL A 220 -34.04 19.78 16.78
C VAL A 220 -33.66 21.11 16.14
N THR A 221 -32.62 21.76 16.66
CA THR A 221 -32.21 23.11 16.27
C THR A 221 -31.04 23.12 15.30
N ASN A 222 -30.37 21.99 15.11
CA ASN A 222 -29.11 21.85 14.37
C ASN A 222 -27.95 22.72 14.93
N GLN A 223 -28.10 23.22 16.15
CA GLN A 223 -27.08 24.02 16.81
C GLN A 223 -25.91 23.14 17.21
N GLU A 224 -24.68 23.58 16.92
CA GLU A 224 -23.46 22.92 17.40
C GLU A 224 -23.40 22.96 18.93
N LEU A 225 -23.38 21.78 19.55
CA LEU A 225 -23.29 21.60 21.00
C LEU A 225 -21.83 21.41 21.43
N GLU A 226 -21.09 20.62 20.66
CA GLU A 226 -19.70 20.26 20.95
C GLU A 226 -18.93 20.03 19.65
N ARG A 227 -17.65 20.41 19.64
CA ARG A 227 -16.72 20.14 18.55
C ARG A 227 -15.41 19.64 19.14
N ILE A 228 -14.99 18.46 18.69
CA ILE A 228 -13.68 17.89 19.01
C ILE A 228 -12.84 18.04 17.76
N ASP A 229 -11.79 18.84 17.86
CA ASP A 229 -10.95 19.12 16.71
C ASP A 229 -10.09 17.91 16.32
N TYR A 230 -9.74 17.81 15.04
CA TYR A 230 -8.94 16.67 14.56
C TYR A 230 -7.58 16.53 15.28
N VAL A 231 -6.96 17.62 15.73
CA VAL A 231 -5.67 17.56 16.44
C VAL A 231 -5.86 16.84 17.77
N THR A 232 -6.96 17.13 18.46
CA THR A 232 -7.40 16.46 19.67
C THR A 232 -7.68 14.98 19.39
N VAL A 233 -8.42 14.64 18.32
CA VAL A 233 -8.66 13.24 17.91
C VAL A 233 -7.35 12.51 17.57
N SER A 234 -6.40 13.17 16.92
CA SER A 234 -5.12 12.57 16.53
C SER A 234 -4.21 12.22 17.70
N ARG A 235 -4.45 12.82 18.88
CA ARG A 235 -3.73 12.57 20.13
C ARG A 235 -4.39 11.51 21.00
N MET A 236 -5.62 11.10 20.67
CA MET A 236 -6.32 10.03 21.37
C MET A 236 -5.64 8.69 21.14
N ASN A 237 -5.75 7.80 22.11
CA ASN A 237 -5.38 6.41 21.91
C ASN A 237 -6.39 5.70 20.99
N ASN A 238 -6.09 4.46 20.57
CA ASN A 238 -6.95 3.73 19.64
C ASN A 238 -8.36 3.48 20.18
N GLU A 239 -8.49 3.19 21.48
CA GLU A 239 -9.76 2.88 22.13
C GLU A 239 -10.66 4.12 22.21
N GLU A 240 -10.13 5.24 22.71
CA GLU A 240 -10.82 6.54 22.77
C GLU A 240 -11.30 6.98 21.39
N ARG A 241 -10.42 6.89 20.40
CA ARG A 241 -10.74 7.25 19.03
C ARG A 241 -11.82 6.34 18.45
N THR A 242 -11.75 5.04 18.68
CA THR A 242 -12.75 4.09 18.16
C THR A 242 -14.12 4.37 18.78
N ALA A 243 -14.18 4.49 20.11
CA ALA A 243 -15.41 4.81 20.83
C ALA A 243 -16.03 6.14 20.37
N LEU A 244 -15.20 7.14 20.08
CA LEU A 244 -15.68 8.43 19.59
C LEU A 244 -16.14 8.37 18.13
N LEU A 245 -15.46 7.59 17.29
CA LEU A 245 -15.79 7.40 15.88
C LEU A 245 -17.04 6.54 15.65
N GLU A 246 -17.40 5.70 16.62
CA GLU A 246 -18.61 4.87 16.67
C GLU A 246 -19.80 5.58 17.34
N ASN A 247 -19.59 6.79 17.88
CA ASN A 247 -20.66 7.54 18.53
C ASN A 247 -21.48 8.33 17.50
N ASP A 248 -22.72 7.88 17.26
CA ASP A 248 -23.67 8.49 16.31
C ASP A 248 -24.11 9.91 16.69
N ASP A 249 -23.84 10.39 17.91
CA ASP A 249 -24.09 11.78 18.28
C ASP A 249 -23.16 12.77 17.53
N TYR A 250 -22.03 12.28 17.00
CA TYR A 250 -21.03 13.10 16.35
C TYR A 250 -21.05 12.96 14.83
N GLU A 251 -21.28 14.08 14.14
CA GLU A 251 -21.06 14.24 12.72
C GLU A 251 -19.56 14.43 12.44
N ARG A 252 -19.04 13.76 11.40
CA ARG A 252 -17.66 13.99 10.92
C ARG A 252 -17.62 15.17 9.97
N ILE A 253 -16.92 16.23 10.35
CA ILE A 253 -16.61 17.35 9.46
C ILE A 253 -15.17 17.22 9.01
N TYR A 254 -14.97 16.76 7.79
CA TYR A 254 -13.65 16.53 7.22
C TYR A 254 -12.98 17.87 6.86
N HIS A 255 -11.66 17.97 7.08
CA HIS A 255 -10.88 19.19 6.85
C HIS A 255 -10.12 19.20 5.53
N TYR A 256 -9.92 18.04 4.92
CA TYR A 256 -9.06 17.94 3.77
C TYR A 256 -9.57 16.83 2.86
N ASN A 257 -9.62 17.17 1.57
CA ASN A 257 -9.79 16.22 0.50
C ASN A 257 -11.19 15.60 0.41
N ASP A 258 -12.21 16.28 0.93
CA ASP A 258 -13.62 15.85 0.92
C ASP A 258 -14.16 15.70 -0.50
N CYS A 259 -13.65 16.53 -1.40
CA CYS A 259 -14.03 16.49 -2.81
C CYS A 259 -13.28 15.43 -3.63
N ARG A 260 -12.49 14.54 -3.00
CA ARG A 260 -11.82 13.42 -3.70
C ARG A 260 -12.84 12.61 -4.49
N ALA A 261 -12.50 12.31 -5.73
CA ALA A 261 -13.23 11.33 -6.53
C ALA A 261 -13.05 9.94 -5.90
N ILE A 262 -14.15 9.37 -5.43
CA ILE A 262 -14.17 8.07 -4.78
C ILE A 262 -15.12 7.21 -5.58
N ILE A 263 -14.64 6.02 -5.90
CA ILE A 263 -15.31 5.07 -6.78
C ILE A 263 -15.63 3.82 -5.98
N ASP A 264 -16.62 3.06 -6.40
CA ASP A 264 -16.96 1.78 -5.75
C ASP A 264 -15.92 0.68 -6.03
N ALA A 265 -15.29 0.72 -7.21
CA ALA A 265 -14.30 -0.26 -7.63
C ALA A 265 -13.09 -0.31 -6.69
N GLN A 266 -12.54 -1.51 -6.48
CA GLN A 266 -11.29 -1.70 -5.74
C GLN A 266 -10.10 -1.36 -6.64
N THR A 267 -9.15 -0.62 -6.09
CA THR A 267 -7.92 -0.17 -6.74
C THR A 267 -6.80 -0.08 -5.71
N LEU A 268 -5.54 -0.02 -6.17
CA LEU A 268 -4.41 0.28 -5.28
C LEU A 268 -4.53 1.65 -4.62
N MET A 269 -5.17 2.62 -5.28
CA MET A 269 -5.32 3.96 -4.75
C MET A 269 -6.46 4.10 -3.73
N LYS A 270 -7.42 3.16 -3.73
CA LYS A 270 -8.52 3.10 -2.75
C LYS A 270 -8.18 2.23 -1.54
N ASN A 271 -7.67 1.01 -1.76
CA ASN A 271 -7.43 0.04 -0.70
C ASN A 271 -6.27 -0.91 -1.06
N HIS A 272 -5.03 -0.37 -1.09
CA HIS A 272 -3.84 -1.13 -1.49
C HIS A 272 -3.66 -2.44 -0.70
N ARG A 273 -3.90 -2.45 0.61
CA ARG A 273 -3.65 -3.64 1.45
C ARG A 273 -4.51 -4.83 1.08
N SER A 274 -5.80 -4.61 0.78
CA SER A 274 -6.69 -5.69 0.38
C SER A 274 -6.61 -5.99 -1.12
N PHE A 275 -6.37 -4.98 -1.95
CA PHE A 275 -6.36 -5.13 -3.40
C PHE A 275 -5.05 -5.72 -3.94
N PHE A 276 -3.90 -5.31 -3.41
CA PHE A 276 -2.58 -5.78 -3.88
C PHE A 276 -2.45 -7.31 -3.85
N PRO A 277 -2.79 -8.02 -2.75
CA PRO A 277 -2.84 -9.49 -2.71
C PRO A 277 -3.71 -10.16 -3.77
N GLN A 278 -4.71 -9.46 -4.32
CA GLN A 278 -5.60 -10.00 -5.35
C GLN A 278 -5.00 -9.89 -6.75
N THR A 279 -4.02 -8.99 -6.93
CA THR A 279 -3.37 -8.70 -8.22
C THR A 279 -1.97 -9.30 -8.32
N MET A 280 -1.39 -9.69 -7.18
CA MET A 280 -0.05 -10.23 -7.06
C MET A 280 -0.11 -11.68 -6.54
N PRO A 281 0.63 -12.62 -7.13
CA PRO A 281 0.85 -13.91 -6.50
C PRO A 281 1.49 -13.70 -5.14
N GLN A 282 0.93 -14.37 -4.15
CA GLN A 282 1.50 -14.41 -2.82
C GLN A 282 2.34 -15.65 -2.69
N PHE A 283 3.50 -15.51 -2.07
CA PHE A 283 4.39 -16.64 -1.85
C PHE A 283 4.55 -16.83 -0.35
N PHE A 284 4.40 -18.07 0.09
CA PHE A 284 4.53 -18.44 1.49
C PHE A 284 5.68 -19.44 1.61
N ARG A 285 6.74 -19.09 2.34
CA ARG A 285 7.75 -20.06 2.76
C ARG A 285 7.27 -20.75 3.99
N CYS A 286 7.22 -22.06 3.89
CA CYS A 286 6.76 -22.94 4.95
C CYS A 286 7.94 -23.77 5.42
N LYS A 287 8.25 -23.65 6.71
CA LYS A 287 9.29 -24.44 7.35
C LYS A 287 8.65 -25.52 8.21
N CYS A 288 8.92 -26.77 7.87
CA CYS A 288 8.50 -27.91 8.67
C CYS A 288 9.33 -28.03 9.95
N GLU A 289 8.68 -28.34 11.07
CA GLU A 289 9.34 -28.55 12.37
C GLU A 289 10.06 -29.91 12.44
N ASN A 290 9.56 -30.92 11.72
CA ASN A 290 10.05 -32.30 11.78
C ASN A 290 10.50 -32.84 10.41
N GLU A 291 11.56 -33.67 10.40
CA GLU A 291 12.01 -34.39 9.21
C GLU A 291 10.88 -35.29 8.68
N GLY A 292 10.53 -35.14 7.40
CA GLY A 292 9.47 -35.92 6.74
C GLY A 292 8.11 -35.23 6.62
N CYS A 293 7.91 -34.06 7.23
CA CYS A 293 6.72 -33.23 7.00
C CYS A 293 6.58 -32.84 5.52
N ILE A 294 7.69 -32.42 4.88
CA ILE A 294 7.70 -32.09 3.44
C ILE A 294 7.42 -33.30 2.59
N SER A 295 8.15 -34.41 2.79
CA SER A 295 7.97 -35.59 1.94
C SER A 295 6.53 -36.09 2.02
N LYS A 296 5.92 -36.06 3.21
CA LYS A 296 4.53 -36.45 3.41
C LYS A 296 3.53 -35.46 2.81
N PHE A 297 3.69 -34.16 3.03
CA PHE A 297 2.80 -33.15 2.44
C PHE A 297 2.91 -33.13 0.90
N MET A 298 4.12 -33.17 0.36
CA MET A 298 4.37 -33.17 -1.08
C MET A 298 3.96 -34.47 -1.76
N SER A 299 3.95 -35.61 -1.04
CA SER A 299 3.41 -36.87 -1.55
C SER A 299 1.90 -36.86 -1.81
N LEU A 300 1.17 -35.87 -1.27
CA LEU A 300 -0.27 -35.78 -1.47
C LEU A 300 -0.62 -35.31 -2.88
N PRO A 301 -1.74 -35.79 -3.46
CA PRO A 301 -2.33 -35.15 -4.63
C PRO A 301 -2.57 -33.65 -4.41
N ALA A 302 -2.40 -32.83 -5.45
CA ALA A 302 -2.55 -31.37 -5.38
C ALA A 302 -3.91 -30.94 -4.81
N GLU A 303 -4.99 -31.63 -5.18
CA GLU A 303 -6.33 -31.39 -4.65
C GLU A 303 -6.38 -31.49 -3.11
N LYS A 304 -5.71 -32.48 -2.52
CA LYS A 304 -5.67 -32.68 -1.07
C LYS A 304 -4.80 -31.65 -0.38
N ARG A 305 -3.63 -31.30 -0.95
CA ARG A 305 -2.80 -30.20 -0.43
C ARG A 305 -3.58 -28.89 -0.37
N ASN A 306 -4.27 -28.56 -1.46
CA ASN A 306 -5.11 -27.37 -1.56
C ASN A 306 -6.23 -27.37 -0.53
N LEU A 307 -6.87 -28.52 -0.28
CA LEU A 307 -7.90 -28.62 0.75
C LEU A 307 -7.36 -28.36 2.15
N ILE A 308 -6.21 -28.93 2.50
CA ILE A 308 -5.57 -28.73 3.81
C ILE A 308 -5.21 -27.25 4.00
N GLN A 309 -4.60 -26.63 2.98
CA GLN A 309 -4.25 -25.22 2.98
C GLN A 309 -5.49 -24.34 3.16
N LYS A 310 -6.56 -24.61 2.40
CA LYS A 310 -7.84 -23.89 2.51
C LYS A 310 -8.48 -24.05 3.89
N SER A 311 -8.50 -25.26 4.46
CA SER A 311 -9.07 -25.48 5.78
C SER A 311 -8.28 -24.79 6.88
N GLN A 312 -6.95 -24.77 6.78
CA GLN A 312 -6.10 -24.05 7.74
C GLN A 312 -6.32 -22.55 7.65
N PHE A 313 -6.38 -22.00 6.43
CA PHE A 313 -6.66 -20.57 6.24
C PHE A 313 -8.03 -20.18 6.79
N LEU A 314 -9.06 -20.99 6.53
CA LEU A 314 -10.39 -20.75 7.07
C LEU A 314 -10.38 -20.75 8.60
N LEU A 315 -9.68 -21.70 9.21
CA LEU A 315 -9.56 -21.79 10.66
C LEU A 315 -8.88 -20.53 11.23
N THR A 316 -7.76 -20.09 10.64
CA THR A 316 -7.09 -18.84 11.05
C THR A 316 -7.98 -17.61 10.81
N SER A 317 -8.72 -17.57 9.70
CA SER A 317 -9.66 -16.49 9.43
C SER A 317 -10.76 -16.44 10.48
N ILE A 318 -11.38 -17.57 10.82
CA ILE A 318 -12.40 -17.65 11.89
C ILE A 318 -11.78 -17.31 13.25
N ASP A 319 -10.54 -17.72 13.49
CA ASP A 319 -9.84 -17.42 14.74
C ASP A 319 -9.63 -15.92 14.96
N ASN A 320 -9.46 -15.14 13.87
CA ASN A 320 -9.43 -13.68 13.92
C ASN A 320 -10.79 -13.07 14.33
N PHE A 321 -11.88 -13.83 14.29
CA PHE A 321 -13.22 -13.42 14.69
C PHE A 321 -13.69 -14.11 15.99
N ARG A 322 -12.75 -14.58 16.83
CA ARG A 322 -13.08 -15.21 18.14
C ARG A 322 -13.85 -14.28 19.08
N GLU A 323 -13.80 -12.98 18.86
CA GLU A 323 -14.60 -12.00 19.61
C GLU A 323 -16.10 -12.14 19.30
N TYR A 324 -16.44 -12.52 18.07
CA TYR A 324 -17.81 -12.72 17.61
C TYR A 324 -18.27 -14.18 17.73
N CYS A 325 -17.34 -15.13 17.68
CA CYS A 325 -17.61 -16.54 17.54
C CYS A 325 -17.03 -17.38 18.68
N SER A 326 -17.88 -18.19 19.30
CA SER A 326 -17.50 -19.15 20.33
C SER A 326 -17.60 -20.60 19.83
N VAL A 327 -16.72 -21.46 20.33
CA VAL A 327 -16.75 -22.91 20.12
C VAL A 327 -16.65 -23.60 21.49
N SER A 328 -17.58 -24.49 21.81
CA SER A 328 -17.47 -25.32 23.02
C SER A 328 -16.63 -26.57 22.73
N GLU A 329 -15.82 -27.02 23.69
CA GLU A 329 -15.02 -28.24 23.52
C GLU A 329 -15.87 -29.48 23.21
N SER A 330 -17.08 -29.55 23.79
CA SER A 330 -18.07 -30.60 23.50
C SER A 330 -18.50 -30.67 22.04
N ASN A 331 -18.34 -29.58 21.30
CA ASN A 331 -18.71 -29.45 19.89
C ASN A 331 -17.52 -29.65 18.94
N ILE A 332 -16.37 -30.08 19.46
CA ILE A 332 -15.19 -30.42 18.68
C ILE A 332 -15.11 -31.94 18.54
N THR A 333 -15.31 -32.44 17.33
CA THR A 333 -15.11 -33.87 17.04
C THR A 333 -13.90 -34.05 16.14
N SER A 334 -12.98 -34.92 16.56
CA SER A 334 -11.74 -35.22 15.85
C SER A 334 -11.71 -36.68 15.46
N ARG A 335 -11.41 -36.99 14.20
CA ARG A 335 -11.20 -38.36 13.73
C ARG A 335 -9.98 -38.45 12.81
N PHE A 336 -9.18 -39.48 13.02
CA PHE A 336 -8.18 -39.87 12.03
C PHE A 336 -8.89 -40.52 10.86
N ILE A 337 -8.56 -40.05 9.66
CA ILE A 337 -9.12 -40.57 8.42
C ILE A 337 -7.97 -41.02 7.51
N SER A 338 -8.25 -41.99 6.65
CA SER A 338 -7.28 -42.38 5.63
C SER A 338 -7.05 -41.20 4.71
N ILE A 339 -5.80 -40.99 4.31
CA ILE A 339 -5.50 -39.94 3.35
C ILE A 339 -6.15 -40.20 1.99
N ASN A 340 -6.47 -41.46 1.70
CA ASN A 340 -7.16 -41.93 0.50
C ASN A 340 -8.69 -42.01 0.67
N ASP A 341 -9.23 -41.47 1.76
CA ASP A 341 -10.68 -41.43 1.97
C ASP A 341 -11.31 -40.44 0.96
N ASP A 342 -12.12 -40.96 0.03
CA ASP A 342 -12.78 -40.15 -1.00
C ASP A 342 -13.79 -39.16 -0.41
N SER A 343 -14.26 -39.38 0.82
CA SER A 343 -15.14 -38.41 1.52
C SER A 343 -14.47 -37.05 1.73
N VAL A 344 -13.14 -36.96 1.56
CA VAL A 344 -12.39 -35.70 1.61
C VAL A 344 -12.76 -34.77 0.45
N ARG A 345 -13.10 -35.28 -0.73
CA ARG A 345 -13.45 -34.46 -1.91
C ARG A 345 -14.82 -33.79 -1.79
N ASP A 346 -15.76 -34.46 -1.13
CA ASP A 346 -17.16 -34.01 -1.03
C ASP A 346 -17.45 -33.20 0.24
N ASN A 347 -16.48 -33.05 1.14
CA ASN A 347 -16.69 -32.31 2.39
C ASN A 347 -16.61 -30.80 2.14
N GLN A 348 -17.77 -30.14 2.12
CA GLN A 348 -17.86 -28.71 2.30
C GLN A 348 -17.19 -28.31 3.63
N THR A 349 -16.29 -27.33 3.57
CA THR A 349 -15.61 -26.79 4.76
C THR A 349 -16.59 -26.12 5.71
N ILE A 350 -17.65 -25.49 5.20
CA ILE A 350 -18.72 -24.89 6.00
C ILE A 350 -20.04 -25.60 5.72
N THR A 351 -20.72 -26.06 6.77
CA THR A 351 -22.03 -26.71 6.72
C THR A 351 -22.93 -26.18 7.83
N ASN A 352 -24.24 -26.45 7.75
CA ASN A 352 -25.22 -26.03 8.76
C ASN A 352 -25.20 -24.52 9.07
N LEU A 353 -24.88 -23.68 8.07
CA LEU A 353 -24.89 -22.22 8.22
C LEU A 353 -26.34 -21.76 8.40
N SER A 354 -26.63 -21.12 9.52
CA SER A 354 -27.96 -20.63 9.87
C SER A 354 -27.86 -19.25 10.51
N PHE A 355 -28.69 -18.32 10.06
CA PHE A 355 -28.78 -16.95 10.58
C PHE A 355 -30.11 -16.77 11.33
N GLN A 356 -30.05 -16.22 12.54
CA GLN A 356 -31.19 -15.89 13.39
C GLN A 356 -30.96 -14.51 14.01
N GLY A 357 -31.34 -13.46 13.28
CA GLY A 357 -31.14 -12.07 13.71
C GLY A 357 -29.66 -11.69 13.79
N ASP A 358 -29.23 -11.29 14.99
CA ASP A 358 -27.86 -10.97 15.36
C ASP A 358 -27.01 -12.23 15.62
N GLN A 359 -27.63 -13.42 15.72
CA GLN A 359 -26.94 -14.67 15.95
C GLN A 359 -26.82 -15.49 14.66
N PHE A 360 -25.74 -16.25 14.55
CA PHE A 360 -25.59 -17.25 13.50
C PHE A 360 -24.72 -18.41 13.96
N SER A 361 -24.96 -19.56 13.37
CA SER A 361 -24.23 -20.78 13.70
C SER A 361 -23.79 -21.50 12.44
N PHE A 362 -22.67 -22.21 12.52
CA PHE A 362 -22.18 -23.03 11.43
C PHE A 362 -21.26 -24.14 11.94
N THR A 363 -21.06 -25.15 11.11
CA THR A 363 -20.09 -26.22 11.35
C THR A 363 -18.93 -26.06 10.38
N ASN A 364 -17.72 -25.85 10.91
CA ASN A 364 -16.48 -25.88 10.15
C ASN A 364 -15.90 -27.30 10.18
N THR A 365 -15.52 -27.84 9.02
CA THR A 365 -14.72 -29.06 8.90
C THR A 365 -13.33 -28.69 8.43
N ASP A 366 -12.34 -28.89 9.30
CA ASP A 366 -10.93 -28.66 9.00
C ASP A 366 -10.15 -29.97 8.84
N PHE A 367 -9.09 -29.86 8.04
CA PHE A 367 -8.20 -30.95 7.72
C PHE A 367 -6.78 -30.56 8.08
N GLY A 368 -6.06 -31.45 8.75
CA GLY A 368 -4.68 -31.21 9.13
C GLY A 368 -3.94 -32.51 9.40
N PHE A 369 -2.71 -32.37 9.90
CA PHE A 369 -1.91 -33.49 10.38
C PHE A 369 -1.85 -33.47 11.90
N SER A 370 -1.80 -34.64 12.52
CA SER A 370 -1.47 -34.78 13.94
C SER A 370 -0.06 -35.32 14.11
N GLU A 371 0.67 -34.81 15.10
CA GLU A 371 1.90 -35.43 15.57
C GLU A 371 1.65 -36.59 16.54
N PRO A 372 2.62 -37.52 16.71
CA PRO A 372 3.91 -37.62 15.99
C PRO A 372 3.83 -38.35 14.64
N ASP A 373 2.77 -39.12 14.38
CA ASP A 373 2.69 -40.03 13.22
C ASP A 373 2.30 -39.33 11.89
N ILE A 374 2.13 -38.01 11.91
CA ILE A 374 1.63 -37.17 10.79
C ILE A 374 0.36 -37.82 10.19
N ARG A 375 -0.60 -38.22 11.02
CA ARG A 375 -1.84 -38.83 10.52
C ARG A 375 -2.80 -37.76 10.05
N PHE A 376 -3.50 -38.04 8.95
CA PHE A 376 -4.51 -37.12 8.44
C PHE A 376 -5.69 -37.08 9.40
N LYS A 377 -5.99 -35.89 9.90
CA LYS A 377 -7.00 -35.64 10.93
C LYS A 377 -8.06 -34.74 10.34
N ARG A 378 -9.31 -35.17 10.45
CA ARG A 378 -10.49 -34.33 10.21
C ARG A 378 -11.01 -33.88 11.57
N THR A 379 -11.13 -32.57 11.75
CA THR A 379 -11.79 -31.99 12.91
C THR A 379 -13.06 -31.29 12.44
N ARG A 380 -14.13 -31.39 13.22
CA ARG A 380 -15.36 -30.62 13.02
C ARG A 380 -15.59 -29.77 14.26
N ARG A 381 -15.87 -28.50 14.04
CA ARG A 381 -16.14 -27.50 15.07
C ARG A 381 -17.48 -26.84 14.80
N GLN A 382 -18.38 -26.85 15.76
CA GLN A 382 -19.61 -26.07 15.68
C GLN A 382 -19.41 -24.71 16.35
N TYR A 383 -19.54 -23.65 15.55
CA TYR A 383 -19.44 -22.28 16.00
C TYR A 383 -20.82 -21.70 16.28
N GLN A 384 -20.88 -20.91 17.34
CA GLN A 384 -22.01 -20.06 17.69
C GLN A 384 -21.50 -18.63 17.75
N CYS A 385 -22.03 -17.78 16.88
CA CYS A 385 -21.56 -16.43 16.69
C CYS A 385 -22.67 -15.40 16.89
N ARG A 386 -22.27 -14.17 17.23
CA ARG A 386 -23.16 -13.03 17.40
C ARG A 386 -22.52 -11.79 16.77
N CYS A 387 -23.22 -11.12 15.86
CA CYS A 387 -22.86 -9.82 15.27
C CYS A 387 -23.90 -8.79 15.71
N THR A 388 -23.49 -7.70 16.34
CA THR A 388 -24.38 -6.55 16.49
C THR A 388 -24.50 -5.76 15.18
N GLU A 389 -25.62 -5.08 15.00
CA GLU A 389 -25.87 -4.27 13.81
C GLU A 389 -24.84 -3.13 13.71
N GLY A 390 -24.25 -2.93 12.52
CA GLY A 390 -23.23 -1.89 12.27
C GLY A 390 -21.77 -2.36 12.36
N GLU A 391 -21.52 -3.58 12.86
CA GLU A 391 -20.15 -4.11 12.94
C GLU A 391 -19.65 -4.61 11.58
N THR A 392 -18.96 -3.72 10.87
CA THR A 392 -18.44 -3.98 9.50
C THR A 392 -17.61 -5.27 9.39
N ASP A 393 -16.76 -5.58 10.38
CA ASP A 393 -15.94 -6.80 10.37
C ASP A 393 -16.78 -8.07 10.51
N CYS A 394 -17.82 -8.04 11.34
CA CYS A 394 -18.72 -9.17 11.53
C CYS A 394 -19.59 -9.40 10.29
N ASP A 395 -20.03 -8.33 9.63
CA ASP A 395 -20.72 -8.41 8.34
C ASP A 395 -19.82 -8.99 7.23
N VAL A 396 -18.54 -8.60 7.20
CA VAL A 396 -17.54 -9.19 6.29
C VAL A 396 -17.42 -10.70 6.54
N LEU A 397 -17.39 -11.14 7.80
CA LEU A 397 -17.40 -12.56 8.14
C LEU A 397 -18.67 -13.26 7.65
N ARG A 398 -19.87 -12.71 7.94
CA ARG A 398 -21.15 -13.27 7.50
C ARG A 398 -21.19 -13.45 5.99
N GLN A 399 -20.85 -12.41 5.23
CA GLN A 399 -20.81 -12.44 3.77
C GLN A 399 -19.77 -13.45 3.26
N THR A 400 -18.64 -13.59 3.94
CA THR A 400 -17.61 -14.56 3.59
C THR A 400 -18.07 -16.00 3.81
N LEU A 401 -18.71 -16.29 4.95
CA LEU A 401 -19.26 -17.61 5.25
C LEU A 401 -20.40 -17.99 4.29
N SER A 402 -21.31 -17.06 3.98
CA SER A 402 -22.37 -17.30 2.99
C SER A 402 -21.79 -17.63 1.62
N ARG A 403 -20.80 -16.85 1.15
CA ARG A 403 -20.12 -17.14 -0.14
C ARG A 403 -19.46 -18.51 -0.16
N ILE A 404 -18.84 -18.93 0.94
CA ILE A 404 -18.19 -20.24 1.05
C ILE A 404 -19.24 -21.36 1.05
N ALA A 405 -20.31 -21.20 1.83
CA ALA A 405 -21.38 -22.19 1.94
C ALA A 405 -22.14 -22.39 0.61
N GLU A 406 -22.46 -21.30 -0.10
CA GLU A 406 -23.20 -21.34 -1.37
C GLU A 406 -22.36 -21.92 -2.52
N ARG A 407 -21.08 -21.52 -2.61
CA ARG A 407 -20.24 -21.90 -3.75
C ARG A 407 -19.50 -23.22 -3.52
N GLY A 408 -19.54 -23.76 -2.30
CA GLY A 408 -18.82 -24.99 -1.90
C GLY A 408 -17.30 -24.91 -2.04
N VAL A 409 -16.77 -23.73 -2.39
CA VAL A 409 -15.39 -23.52 -2.79
C VAL A 409 -14.95 -22.15 -2.30
N PHE A 410 -13.85 -22.10 -1.56
CA PHE A 410 -13.04 -20.88 -1.45
C PHE A 410 -12.67 -20.44 -2.87
N SER A 411 -13.38 -19.43 -3.38
CA SER A 411 -13.14 -18.89 -4.73
C SER A 411 -11.75 -18.28 -4.87
N GLN A 412 -11.13 -17.93 -3.74
CA GLN A 412 -9.73 -17.55 -3.68
C GLN A 412 -8.90 -18.80 -3.39
N GLN A 413 -7.90 -19.05 -4.23
CA GLN A 413 -6.78 -19.86 -3.78
C GLN A 413 -6.22 -19.12 -2.56
N VAL A 414 -6.09 -19.82 -1.43
CA VAL A 414 -5.40 -19.26 -0.29
C VAL A 414 -4.31 -20.24 0.07
N ALA A 415 -3.11 -19.89 -0.36
CA ALA A 415 -1.91 -20.55 0.10
C ALA A 415 -1.64 -20.09 1.52
N THR A 416 -1.57 -21.02 2.46
CA THR A 416 -1.00 -20.76 3.78
C THR A 416 -0.18 -21.97 4.18
N CYS A 417 0.80 -21.77 5.04
CA CYS A 417 1.55 -22.87 5.60
C CYS A 417 0.64 -23.73 6.47
N THR A 418 0.64 -25.04 6.21
CA THR A 418 -0.19 -26.00 6.95
C THR A 418 0.62 -26.59 8.07
N TYR A 419 0.04 -26.75 9.27
CA TYR A 419 0.70 -27.49 10.35
C TYR A 419 1.15 -28.90 9.90
N PRO A 420 2.37 -29.37 10.23
CA PRO A 420 3.35 -28.82 11.17
C PRO A 420 4.41 -27.91 10.53
N SER A 421 4.05 -27.19 9.47
CA SER A 421 4.88 -26.12 8.93
C SER A 421 4.45 -24.76 9.48
N THR A 422 5.44 -23.95 9.86
CA THR A 422 5.25 -22.56 10.27
C THR A 422 5.51 -21.64 9.09
N HIS A 423 4.73 -20.57 9.02
CA HIS A 423 5.01 -19.48 8.10
C HIS A 423 6.32 -18.83 8.52
N VAL A 424 7.30 -18.89 7.64
CA VAL A 424 8.48 -18.05 7.73
C VAL A 424 8.15 -16.83 6.89
N GLU A 425 8.02 -15.69 7.54
CA GLU A 425 7.77 -14.42 6.87
C GLU A 425 8.81 -14.24 5.75
N MET A 426 8.37 -14.42 4.51
CA MET A 426 9.18 -14.04 3.37
C MET A 426 8.95 -12.56 3.23
N ASN A 427 9.94 -11.78 3.68
CA ASN A 427 9.92 -10.38 3.36
C ASN A 427 9.88 -10.18 1.84
N ASN A 428 10.42 -11.11 1.04
CA ASN A 428 10.33 -11.13 -0.42
C ASN A 428 10.71 -12.49 -1.05
N VAL A 429 10.19 -12.78 -2.26
CA VAL A 429 10.52 -13.99 -3.03
C VAL A 429 11.24 -13.60 -4.31
N SER A 430 12.57 -13.55 -4.24
CA SER A 430 13.41 -13.50 -5.43
C SER A 430 13.67 -14.90 -5.98
N ALA A 431 14.04 -15.01 -7.27
CA ALA A 431 14.52 -16.27 -7.84
C ALA A 431 15.72 -16.85 -7.07
N GLU A 432 16.54 -15.98 -6.47
CA GLU A 432 17.67 -16.36 -5.61
C GLU A 432 17.19 -16.92 -4.27
N SER A 433 16.13 -16.34 -3.66
CA SER A 433 15.54 -16.86 -2.42
C SER A 433 14.90 -18.24 -2.60
N LEU A 434 14.34 -18.51 -3.79
CA LEU A 434 13.89 -19.85 -4.18
C LEU A 434 15.05 -20.85 -4.23
N GLY A 435 16.25 -20.40 -4.62
CA GLY A 435 17.47 -21.21 -4.64
C GLY A 435 18.12 -21.46 -3.28
N GLN A 436 17.73 -20.69 -2.24
CA GLN A 436 18.24 -20.82 -0.86
C GLN A 436 17.38 -21.72 0.04
N LEU A 437 16.29 -22.29 -0.48
CA LEU A 437 15.46 -23.20 0.29
C LEU A 437 16.30 -24.39 0.76
N ASN A 438 16.15 -24.76 2.04
CA ASN A 438 16.58 -26.09 2.46
C ASN A 438 15.54 -27.10 1.99
N PRO A 439 15.78 -27.88 0.91
CA PRO A 439 14.77 -28.75 0.33
C PRO A 439 14.34 -29.88 1.27
N GLN A 440 15.07 -30.12 2.37
CA GLN A 440 14.73 -31.12 3.37
C GLN A 440 13.57 -30.67 4.27
N ASN A 441 13.53 -29.38 4.64
CA ASN A 441 12.61 -28.85 5.65
C ASN A 441 11.84 -27.58 5.25
N GLU A 442 12.09 -27.02 4.06
CA GLU A 442 11.36 -25.85 3.56
C GLU A 442 10.73 -26.07 2.18
N PHE A 443 9.53 -25.51 1.98
CA PHE A 443 8.87 -25.45 0.69
C PHE A 443 8.20 -24.09 0.49
N ILE A 444 7.93 -23.74 -0.77
CA ILE A 444 7.20 -22.52 -1.12
C ILE A 444 5.83 -22.91 -1.67
N ILE A 445 4.81 -22.24 -1.14
CA ILE A 445 3.47 -22.28 -1.73
C ILE A 445 3.28 -21.00 -2.51
N VAL A 446 2.94 -21.14 -3.79
CA VAL A 446 2.54 -20.02 -4.64
C VAL A 446 1.02 -19.94 -4.62
N ASN A 447 0.50 -18.80 -4.21
CA ASN A 447 -0.88 -18.45 -4.37
C ASN A 447 -1.05 -17.74 -5.70
N ASP A 448 -1.35 -18.48 -6.76
CA ASP A 448 -1.70 -17.85 -8.02
C ASP A 448 -3.11 -17.27 -7.87
N SER A 449 -3.22 -15.94 -7.94
CA SER A 449 -4.54 -15.29 -7.88
C SER A 449 -5.39 -15.82 -9.05
N PRO A 450 -6.53 -16.49 -8.79
CA PRO A 450 -7.25 -17.29 -9.79
C PRO A 450 -7.94 -16.47 -10.89
N GLY A 451 -7.84 -15.14 -10.85
CA GLY A 451 -8.09 -14.26 -11.97
C GLY A 451 -7.04 -13.15 -11.93
N ARG A 452 -6.33 -12.93 -13.05
CA ARG A 452 -5.46 -11.75 -13.19
C ARG A 452 -6.34 -10.51 -13.27
N ILE A 453 -6.83 -10.05 -12.12
CA ILE A 453 -7.43 -8.73 -12.01
C ILE A 453 -6.30 -7.75 -12.35
N PRO A 454 -6.49 -6.84 -13.33
CA PRO A 454 -5.47 -5.88 -13.66
C PRO A 454 -5.12 -5.02 -12.45
N MET A 455 -3.81 -4.86 -12.22
CA MET A 455 -3.31 -4.08 -11.10
C MET A 455 -3.61 -2.59 -11.29
N PHE A 456 -3.55 -2.14 -12.53
CA PHE A 456 -3.76 -0.75 -12.89
C PHE A 456 -5.07 -0.56 -13.63
N ARG A 457 -5.59 0.66 -13.55
CA ARG A 457 -6.73 1.11 -14.35
C ARG A 457 -6.23 1.83 -15.59
N ASN A 458 -7.03 1.86 -16.65
CA ASN A 458 -6.58 2.41 -17.93
C ASN A 458 -6.15 3.88 -17.81
N ALA A 459 -6.90 4.69 -17.06
CA ALA A 459 -6.55 6.09 -16.83
C ALA A 459 -5.26 6.25 -16.01
N TYR A 460 -4.96 5.31 -15.10
CA TYR A 460 -3.70 5.35 -14.35
C TYR A 460 -2.53 5.18 -15.29
N VAL A 461 -2.56 4.15 -16.14
CA VAL A 461 -1.49 3.87 -17.10
C VAL A 461 -1.36 5.01 -18.12
N GLU A 462 -2.47 5.61 -18.58
CA GLU A 462 -2.42 6.83 -19.40
C GLU A 462 -1.69 7.97 -18.67
N LYS A 463 -2.05 8.24 -17.42
CA LYS A 463 -1.42 9.30 -16.61
C LYS A 463 0.07 9.06 -16.35
N MET A 464 0.46 7.79 -16.19
CA MET A 464 1.86 7.36 -16.05
C MET A 464 2.65 7.52 -17.36
N ILE A 465 2.06 7.21 -18.51
CA ILE A 465 2.76 7.28 -19.81
C ILE A 465 2.84 8.72 -20.31
N TYR A 466 1.79 9.51 -20.09
CA TYR A 466 1.67 10.90 -20.55
C TYR A 466 1.58 11.85 -19.35
N PRO A 467 2.64 11.94 -18.53
CA PRO A 467 2.66 12.87 -17.41
C PRO A 467 2.39 14.29 -17.94
N ARG A 468 1.61 15.07 -17.19
CA ARG A 468 1.21 16.45 -17.53
C ARG A 468 0.37 16.63 -18.80
N CYS A 469 0.04 15.57 -19.53
CA CYS A 469 -0.85 15.67 -20.67
C CYS A 469 -2.31 15.49 -20.23
N GLN A 470 -3.02 16.60 -20.00
CA GLN A 470 -4.41 16.52 -19.53
C GLN A 470 -5.37 15.88 -20.55
N SER A 471 -5.08 16.02 -21.85
CA SER A 471 -5.94 15.51 -22.91
C SER A 471 -5.90 13.98 -23.09
N ARG A 472 -4.97 13.28 -22.44
CA ARG A 472 -4.85 11.81 -22.50
C ARG A 472 -5.68 11.06 -21.46
N ALA A 473 -6.04 11.72 -20.38
CA ALA A 473 -6.93 11.20 -19.34
C ALA A 473 -7.83 12.33 -18.79
N PRO A 474 -8.64 12.98 -19.65
CA PRO A 474 -9.36 14.21 -19.29
C PRO A 474 -10.34 14.01 -18.14
N LYS A 475 -11.06 12.88 -18.10
CA LYS A 475 -11.94 12.54 -16.98
C LYS A 475 -11.17 12.38 -15.68
N TYR A 476 -10.01 11.72 -15.71
CA TYR A 476 -9.13 11.56 -14.57
C TYR A 476 -8.65 12.90 -14.03
N GLU A 477 -8.17 13.79 -14.90
CA GLU A 477 -7.78 15.14 -14.47
C GLU A 477 -8.95 15.94 -13.89
N ALA A 478 -10.10 15.89 -14.57
CA ALA A 478 -11.30 16.61 -14.14
C ALA A 478 -11.79 16.14 -12.77
N CYS A 479 -11.63 14.85 -12.45
CA CYS A 479 -12.02 14.30 -11.15
C CYS A 479 -10.97 14.52 -10.06
N THR A 480 -9.68 14.44 -10.39
CA THR A 480 -8.59 14.51 -9.39
C THR A 480 -8.13 15.94 -9.07
N GLN A 481 -8.47 16.95 -9.87
CA GLN A 481 -8.19 18.35 -9.54
C GLN A 481 -8.81 18.80 -8.19
N TYR A 482 -9.82 18.07 -7.70
CA TYR A 482 -10.52 18.34 -6.45
C TYR A 482 -9.93 17.62 -5.23
N SER A 483 -8.93 16.76 -5.42
CA SER A 483 -8.45 15.82 -4.41
C SER A 483 -7.66 16.44 -3.26
N TYR A 484 -7.23 17.71 -3.38
CA TYR A 484 -6.49 18.45 -2.35
C TYR A 484 -7.12 19.81 -2.02
N LEU A 485 -8.42 19.95 -2.26
CA LEU A 485 -9.14 21.12 -1.79
C LEU A 485 -9.18 21.16 -0.25
N ARG A 486 -9.19 22.40 0.27
CA ARG A 486 -9.29 22.68 1.71
C ARG A 486 -10.68 22.34 2.23
N ALA A 487 -10.77 22.15 3.55
CA ALA A 487 -12.01 22.00 4.32
C ALA A 487 -13.08 22.99 3.84
N GLY A 488 -14.31 22.50 3.68
CA GLY A 488 -15.45 23.36 3.34
C GLY A 488 -15.38 24.01 1.96
N ALA A 489 -14.43 23.59 1.10
CA ALA A 489 -14.47 23.96 -0.30
C ALA A 489 -15.72 23.36 -0.96
N ASP A 490 -16.34 24.16 -1.84
CA ASP A 490 -17.52 23.72 -2.58
C ASP A 490 -17.15 22.66 -3.63
N CYS A 491 -17.63 21.43 -3.43
CA CYS A 491 -17.46 20.33 -4.37
C CYS A 491 -18.47 20.39 -5.54
N SER A 492 -19.37 21.38 -5.61
CA SER A 492 -20.44 21.47 -6.62
C SER A 492 -19.92 21.50 -8.05
N SER A 493 -18.71 22.01 -8.26
CA SER A 493 -18.06 22.03 -9.57
C SER A 493 -17.47 20.68 -9.99
N ARG A 494 -17.38 19.71 -9.07
CA ARG A 494 -16.89 18.37 -9.39
C ARG A 494 -17.89 17.66 -10.30
N PRO A 495 -17.47 17.14 -11.47
CA PRO A 495 -18.38 16.42 -12.36
C PRO A 495 -19.08 15.25 -11.65
N SER A 496 -20.37 15.06 -11.92
CA SER A 496 -21.18 14.02 -11.28
C SER A 496 -20.68 12.60 -11.59
N TYR A 497 -20.03 12.40 -12.75
CA TYR A 497 -19.44 11.11 -13.11
C TYR A 497 -18.22 10.71 -12.26
N CYS A 498 -17.65 11.62 -11.46
CA CYS A 498 -16.52 11.32 -10.57
C CYS A 498 -16.89 10.42 -9.38
N GLY A 499 -18.18 10.12 -9.17
CA GLY A 499 -18.66 9.20 -8.15
C GLY A 499 -18.74 7.73 -8.59
N ASN A 500 -18.40 7.39 -9.82
CA ASN A 500 -18.39 6.00 -10.31
C ASN A 500 -17.08 5.67 -11.03
N SER A 501 -16.81 4.40 -11.36
CA SER A 501 -15.52 4.01 -11.94
C SER A 501 -15.29 4.45 -13.39
N SER A 502 -16.27 5.06 -14.07
CA SER A 502 -16.10 5.42 -15.48
C SER A 502 -14.90 6.33 -15.75
N TRP A 503 -14.53 7.23 -14.84
CA TRP A 503 -13.41 8.15 -15.04
C TRP A 503 -12.02 7.51 -14.90
N ILE A 504 -11.93 6.30 -14.34
CA ILE A 504 -10.67 5.55 -14.26
C ILE A 504 -10.59 4.42 -15.30
N ASP A 505 -11.74 3.87 -15.72
CA ASP A 505 -11.83 2.76 -16.66
C ASP A 505 -11.85 3.27 -18.11
N ASP A 506 -12.49 4.43 -18.34
CA ASP A 506 -12.59 5.11 -19.64
C ASP A 506 -11.57 6.25 -19.73
N ILE A 507 -10.70 6.18 -20.73
CA ILE A 507 -9.67 7.18 -20.99
C ILE A 507 -10.17 8.37 -21.82
N GLN A 508 -11.41 8.33 -22.33
CA GLN A 508 -12.01 9.38 -23.16
C GLN A 508 -12.83 10.40 -22.36
#